data_AF-A0A1I7TD76-F1
#
_entry.id   AF-A0A1I7TD76-F1
#
_cell.length_a   1.000
_cell.length_b   1.000
_cell.length_c   1.000
_cell.angle_alpha   90.00
_cell.angle_beta   90.00
_cell.angle_gamma   90.00
#
_symmetry.space_group_name_H-M   'P 1'
#
loop_
_entity.id
_entity.type
_entity.pdbx_description
1 polymer ?
#
loop_
_entity_poly.entity_id
_entity_poly.type
_entity_poly.pdbx_seq_one_letter_code
_entity_poly.pdbx_strand_id
1 'polypeptide(L)'
;MKLFVLFFGSLVSVGLCQTTRNCYTCASTDLRNKWYLTGLAPVPDSYFSGTCSNRATSGNRESCSGPCLTMVFDNPDEIGSSQTPTTYVVRGCHRTLTNVVTDRITNNGDFCELDNTYRMADRRGNVVNVRMMSMLCGDQDLCNDSEFIQPDFMNGVTCANQTNNNLLNNTPLNCYECTPSEGYNCHESKCTKKYCLKQQVKLDGGFQLTKTCTNVNILGLDNSCQTYDVFTNPGGVAVKSQYTQCYCKDRQFCNFGSSLSVFFSSLLSFIISLRYL
;
A
#
# COMPACT_ATOMS: atom_id res chain seq x y z
N MET A 1 46.25 0.40 48.61
CA MET A 1 46.45 0.04 47.18
C MET A 1 45.23 -0.76 46.73
N LYS A 2 44.26 -0.13 46.05
CA LYS A 2 43.04 -0.79 45.55
C LYS A 2 43.08 -0.77 44.02
N LEU A 3 43.03 -1.96 43.44
CA LEU A 3 43.14 -2.24 42.01
C LEU A 3 41.82 -1.89 41.32
N PHE A 4 41.86 -0.98 40.35
CA PHE A 4 40.73 -0.66 39.46
C PHE A 4 40.86 -1.54 38.22
N VAL A 5 39.91 -2.45 38.00
CA VAL A 5 39.80 -3.25 36.78
C VAL A 5 38.75 -2.59 35.89
N LEU A 6 39.20 -2.01 34.77
CA LEU A 6 38.36 -1.48 33.70
C LEU A 6 37.93 -2.64 32.80
N PHE A 7 36.64 -2.99 32.82
CA PHE A 7 36.03 -3.88 31.83
C PHE A 7 35.70 -3.07 30.57
N PHE A 8 36.49 -3.26 29.50
CA PHE A 8 36.10 -2.88 28.15
C PHE A 8 35.09 -3.91 27.63
N GLY A 9 33.80 -3.61 27.77
CA GLY A 9 32.75 -4.36 27.09
C GLY A 9 32.75 -4.01 25.61
N SER A 10 33.28 -4.89 24.77
CA SER A 10 33.09 -4.81 23.32
C SER A 10 31.62 -5.06 23.01
N LEU A 11 30.89 -4.00 22.67
CA LEU A 11 29.59 -4.08 22.00
C LEU A 11 29.82 -4.71 20.63
N VAL A 12 29.73 -6.03 20.56
CA VAL A 12 29.55 -6.74 19.29
C VAL A 12 28.15 -6.37 18.82
N SER A 13 28.06 -5.41 17.91
CA SER A 13 26.85 -5.16 17.13
C SER A 13 26.50 -6.45 16.41
N VAL A 14 25.55 -7.21 16.94
CA VAL A 14 24.91 -8.33 16.25
C VAL A 14 24.19 -7.70 15.07
N GLY A 15 24.86 -7.64 13.93
CA GLY A 15 24.23 -7.26 12.67
C GLY A 15 23.11 -8.25 12.44
N LEU A 16 21.87 -7.81 12.62
CA LEU A 16 20.71 -8.50 12.09
C LEU A 16 20.96 -8.61 10.58
N CYS A 17 21.39 -9.79 10.15
CA CYS A 17 21.58 -10.12 8.76
C CYS A 17 20.18 -10.03 8.13
N GLN A 18 19.86 -8.88 7.53
CA GLN A 18 18.63 -8.75 6.76
C GLN A 18 18.75 -9.72 5.60
N THR A 19 17.86 -10.72 5.56
CA THR A 19 17.83 -11.67 4.46
C THR A 19 17.44 -10.93 3.19
N THR A 20 18.44 -10.62 2.38
CA THR A 20 18.24 -10.07 1.03
C THR A 20 17.63 -11.17 0.17
N ARG A 21 16.51 -10.87 -0.49
CA ARG A 21 15.84 -11.79 -1.42
C ARG A 21 15.60 -11.13 -2.75
N ASN A 22 15.47 -11.90 -3.81
CA ASN A 22 15.11 -11.37 -5.12
C ASN A 22 13.60 -11.42 -5.32
N CYS A 23 13.02 -10.35 -5.87
CA CYS A 23 11.62 -10.29 -6.25
C CYS A 23 11.51 -9.99 -7.74
N TYR A 24 10.50 -10.57 -8.41
CA TYR A 24 10.13 -10.13 -9.74
C TYR A 24 9.58 -8.70 -9.68
N THR A 25 9.92 -7.92 -10.69
CA THR A 25 9.48 -6.54 -10.87
C THR A 25 8.72 -6.42 -12.17
N CYS A 26 7.47 -5.95 -12.08
CA CYS A 26 6.71 -5.58 -13.26
C CYS A 26 5.50 -4.73 -12.89
N ALA A 27 4.96 -4.03 -13.87
CA ALA A 27 3.66 -3.39 -13.85
C ALA A 27 2.98 -3.58 -15.20
N SER A 28 1.66 -3.72 -15.25
CA SER A 28 0.92 -3.72 -16.52
C SER A 28 1.21 -2.45 -17.32
N THR A 29 1.46 -2.57 -18.63
CA THR A 29 1.87 -1.45 -19.50
C THR A 29 0.96 -0.22 -19.40
N ASP A 30 -0.35 -0.42 -19.34
CA ASP A 30 -1.34 0.66 -19.32
C ASP A 30 -1.28 1.51 -18.04
N LEU A 31 -0.69 0.97 -16.96
CA LEU A 31 -0.45 1.73 -15.73
C LEU A 31 0.61 2.81 -15.91
N ARG A 32 1.43 2.79 -16.97
CA ARG A 32 2.48 3.81 -17.19
C ARG A 32 1.93 5.24 -17.13
N ASN A 33 0.77 5.46 -17.76
CA ASN A 33 0.11 6.76 -17.79
C ASN A 33 -0.99 6.89 -16.72
N LYS A 34 -1.18 5.86 -15.90
CA LYS A 34 -2.24 5.77 -14.89
C LYS A 34 -1.70 5.32 -13.53
N TRP A 35 -0.41 5.56 -13.25
CA TRP A 35 0.25 5.04 -12.06
C TRP A 35 -0.42 5.53 -10.76
N TYR A 36 -1.03 6.72 -10.82
CA TYR A 36 -1.81 7.30 -9.73
C TYR A 36 -2.95 6.38 -9.23
N LEU A 37 -3.45 5.44 -10.05
CA LEU A 37 -4.47 4.47 -9.63
C LEU A 37 -3.95 3.50 -8.56
N THR A 38 -2.65 3.23 -8.53
CA THR A 38 -2.06 2.24 -7.62
C THR A 38 -1.93 2.76 -6.18
N GLY A 39 -1.80 4.08 -6.00
CA GLY A 39 -1.43 4.66 -4.72
C GLY A 39 -0.03 4.27 -4.20
N LEU A 40 0.86 3.83 -5.10
CA LEU A 40 2.23 3.39 -4.80
C LEU A 40 3.27 4.46 -5.15
N ALA A 41 4.48 4.29 -4.62
CA ALA A 41 5.63 5.11 -4.99
C ALA A 41 5.93 4.99 -6.51
N PRO A 42 6.47 6.04 -7.15
CA PRO A 42 6.87 5.98 -8.56
C PRO A 42 7.90 4.87 -8.83
N VAL A 43 7.76 4.20 -9.98
CA VAL A 43 8.66 3.12 -10.43
C VAL A 43 9.36 3.49 -11.73
N PRO A 44 10.53 2.90 -12.04
CA PRO A 44 11.19 3.15 -13.31
C PRO A 44 10.39 2.56 -14.48
N ASP A 45 10.60 3.15 -15.66
CA ASP A 45 9.93 2.76 -16.90
C ASP A 45 10.14 1.29 -17.31
N SER A 46 11.19 0.66 -16.80
CA SER A 46 11.51 -0.76 -17.01
C SER A 46 10.57 -1.72 -16.30
N TYR A 47 9.73 -1.26 -15.37
CA TYR A 47 8.72 -2.11 -14.72
C TYR A 47 7.56 -2.39 -15.68
N PHE A 48 7.21 -1.46 -16.55
CA PHE A 48 6.02 -1.59 -17.40
C PHE A 48 6.23 -2.62 -18.51
N SER A 49 5.48 -3.72 -18.45
CA SER A 49 5.57 -4.84 -19.38
C SER A 49 4.19 -5.38 -19.74
N GLY A 50 4.02 -5.78 -21.01
CA GLY A 50 2.80 -6.41 -21.52
C GLY A 50 2.57 -7.83 -21.02
N THR A 51 3.55 -8.44 -20.34
CA THR A 51 3.50 -9.81 -19.84
C THR A 51 3.43 -9.89 -18.31
N CYS A 52 3.19 -8.78 -17.62
CA CYS A 52 3.18 -8.75 -16.14
C CYS A 52 2.09 -9.63 -15.50
N SER A 53 1.00 -9.90 -16.23
CA SER A 53 -0.06 -10.83 -15.81
C SER A 53 0.33 -12.31 -15.93
N ASN A 54 1.30 -12.64 -16.78
CA ASN A 54 1.71 -14.03 -16.99
C ASN A 54 2.48 -14.53 -15.77
N ARG A 55 2.66 -15.85 -15.67
CA ARG A 55 3.61 -16.40 -14.70
C ARG A 55 4.99 -15.76 -14.88
N ALA A 56 5.57 -15.20 -13.82
CA ALA A 56 6.89 -14.60 -13.89
C ALA A 56 7.95 -15.71 -13.91
N THR A 57 8.35 -16.13 -15.10
CA THR A 57 9.42 -17.13 -15.32
C THR A 57 10.71 -16.48 -15.81
N SER A 58 10.57 -15.36 -16.52
CA SER A 58 11.65 -14.53 -17.03
C SER A 58 11.18 -13.06 -16.96
N GLY A 59 11.87 -12.25 -16.17
CA GLY A 59 11.47 -10.87 -15.91
C GLY A 59 12.54 -10.13 -15.14
N ASN A 60 12.40 -8.81 -15.08
CA ASN A 60 13.28 -7.96 -14.28
C ASN A 60 13.18 -8.35 -12.80
N ARG A 61 14.32 -8.35 -12.12
CA ARG A 61 14.43 -8.72 -10.71
C ARG A 61 15.10 -7.60 -9.95
N GLU A 62 14.69 -7.41 -8.71
CA GLU A 62 15.36 -6.51 -7.78
C GLU A 62 15.65 -7.23 -6.46
N SER A 63 16.71 -6.79 -5.77
CA SER A 63 17.06 -7.31 -4.45
C SER A 63 16.37 -6.49 -3.36
N CYS A 64 15.70 -7.17 -2.44
CA CYS A 64 14.81 -6.59 -1.45
C CYS A 64 15.31 -6.87 -0.02
N SER A 65 15.28 -5.84 0.82
CA SER A 65 15.50 -5.95 2.27
C SER A 65 14.21 -6.32 3.04
N GLY A 66 13.27 -7.03 2.41
CA GLY A 66 11.91 -7.28 2.89
C GLY A 66 11.08 -8.13 1.91
N PRO A 67 9.76 -8.29 2.13
CA PRO A 67 8.89 -9.12 1.29
C PRO A 67 8.82 -8.65 -0.16
N CYS A 68 8.49 -9.59 -1.05
CA CYS A 68 7.95 -9.26 -2.36
C CYS A 68 6.47 -8.89 -2.22
N LEU A 69 6.03 -7.89 -2.97
CA LEU A 69 4.64 -7.48 -3.09
C LEU A 69 4.11 -7.88 -4.47
N THR A 70 2.88 -8.40 -4.49
CA THR A 70 2.03 -8.52 -5.67
C THR A 70 0.73 -7.78 -5.38
N MET A 71 0.40 -6.78 -6.20
CA MET A 71 -0.87 -6.06 -6.16
C MET A 71 -1.61 -6.32 -7.47
N VAL A 72 -2.88 -6.72 -7.37
CA VAL A 72 -3.74 -7.03 -8.51
C VAL A 72 -5.08 -6.36 -8.33
N PHE A 73 -5.60 -5.69 -9.35
CA PHE A 73 -6.90 -5.03 -9.27
C PHE A 73 -7.56 -4.86 -10.64
N ASP A 74 -8.89 -4.81 -10.67
CA ASP A 74 -9.63 -4.51 -11.90
C ASP A 74 -9.44 -3.03 -12.31
N ASN A 75 -9.42 -2.77 -13.62
CA ASN A 75 -9.37 -1.44 -14.18
C ASN A 75 -10.65 -0.63 -13.81
N PRO A 76 -10.55 0.43 -13.00
CA PRO A 76 -11.72 1.21 -12.58
C PRO A 76 -12.42 1.90 -13.75
N ASP A 77 -11.72 2.15 -14.87
CA ASP A 77 -12.29 2.81 -16.05
C ASP A 77 -13.30 1.96 -16.83
N GLU A 78 -13.28 0.64 -16.61
CA GLU A 78 -14.10 -0.34 -17.35
C GLU A 78 -15.25 -0.90 -16.50
N ILE A 79 -15.35 -0.48 -15.23
CA ILE A 79 -16.42 -0.90 -14.33
C ILE A 79 -17.78 -0.37 -14.83
N GLY A 80 -18.73 -1.29 -14.96
CA GLY A 80 -20.07 -1.00 -15.51
C GLY A 80 -20.16 -1.06 -17.04
N SER A 81 -19.07 -1.44 -17.73
CA SER A 81 -19.12 -1.78 -19.15
C SER A 81 -19.70 -3.19 -19.38
N SER A 82 -20.05 -3.52 -20.62
CA SER A 82 -20.51 -4.87 -21.00
C SER A 82 -19.38 -5.90 -21.11
N GLN A 83 -18.13 -5.47 -20.93
CA GLN A 83 -16.94 -6.31 -21.02
C GLN A 83 -16.39 -6.60 -19.62
N THR A 84 -15.72 -7.75 -19.47
CA THR A 84 -14.97 -8.02 -18.24
C THR A 84 -13.86 -6.98 -18.11
N PRO A 85 -13.74 -6.30 -16.95
CA PRO A 85 -12.69 -5.32 -16.74
C PRO A 85 -11.31 -5.95 -16.87
N THR A 86 -10.43 -5.27 -17.59
CA THR A 86 -9.01 -5.60 -17.66
C THR A 86 -8.40 -5.57 -16.26
N THR A 87 -7.57 -6.56 -15.93
CA THR A 87 -6.87 -6.63 -14.63
C THR A 87 -5.48 -6.06 -14.75
N TYR A 88 -5.12 -5.18 -13.81
CA TYR A 88 -3.79 -4.66 -13.65
C TYR A 88 -3.01 -5.43 -12.59
N VAL A 89 -1.72 -5.66 -12.85
CA VAL A 89 -0.80 -6.37 -11.97
C VAL A 89 0.42 -5.48 -11.73
N VAL A 90 0.88 -5.44 -10.48
CA VAL A 90 2.11 -4.78 -10.04
C VAL A 90 2.89 -5.72 -9.13
N ARG A 91 4.19 -5.84 -9.37
CA ARG A 91 5.14 -6.69 -8.64
C ARG A 91 6.43 -5.94 -8.32
N GLY A 92 7.00 -6.19 -7.15
CA GLY A 92 8.32 -5.68 -6.77
C GLY A 92 8.62 -5.88 -5.29
N CYS A 93 9.67 -5.26 -4.78
CA CYS A 93 9.89 -5.15 -3.34
C CYS A 93 8.75 -4.35 -2.72
N HIS A 94 8.19 -4.86 -1.62
CA HIS A 94 7.20 -4.11 -0.83
C HIS A 94 7.71 -2.73 -0.42
N ARG A 95 8.96 -2.64 0.06
CA ARG A 95 9.58 -1.38 0.50
C ARG A 95 9.78 -0.39 -0.64
N THR A 96 10.17 -0.84 -1.84
CA THR A 96 10.32 0.02 -3.02
C THR A 96 8.97 0.60 -3.43
N LEU A 97 7.91 -0.21 -3.39
CA LEU A 97 6.57 0.19 -3.84
C LEU A 97 5.80 1.03 -2.81
N THR A 98 6.06 0.85 -1.51
CA THR A 98 5.26 1.48 -0.43
C THR A 98 6.04 2.40 0.50
N ASN A 99 7.37 2.47 0.40
CA ASN A 99 8.24 3.15 1.36
C ASN A 99 8.07 2.68 2.83
N VAL A 100 7.40 1.55 3.07
CA VAL A 100 7.17 0.97 4.40
C VAL A 100 8.10 -0.21 4.62
N VAL A 101 8.54 -0.36 5.86
CA VAL A 101 9.14 -1.60 6.34
C VAL A 101 8.04 -2.38 7.06
N THR A 102 7.69 -3.55 6.53
CA THR A 102 6.73 -4.47 7.14
C THR A 102 7.42 -5.76 7.56
N ASP A 103 6.97 -6.31 8.68
CA ASP A 103 7.34 -7.60 9.23
C ASP A 103 6.23 -8.65 9.06
N ARG A 104 5.17 -8.38 8.29
CA ARG A 104 4.00 -9.29 8.19
C ARG A 104 4.28 -10.70 7.69
N ILE A 105 5.43 -10.93 7.06
CA ILE A 105 5.86 -12.23 6.57
C ILE A 105 6.79 -12.99 7.54
N THR A 106 7.10 -12.45 8.74
CA THR A 106 8.03 -13.11 9.68
C THR A 106 7.43 -14.32 10.38
N ASN A 107 6.12 -14.57 10.27
CA ASN A 107 5.38 -15.57 11.07
C ASN A 107 4.77 -16.72 10.23
N ASN A 108 5.54 -17.28 9.29
CA ASN A 108 5.21 -18.46 8.45
C ASN A 108 4.11 -18.26 7.39
N GLY A 109 4.52 -17.80 6.21
CA GLY A 109 3.77 -17.95 4.96
C GLY A 109 3.45 -16.63 4.28
N ASP A 110 2.81 -16.74 3.12
CA ASP A 110 2.34 -15.60 2.35
C ASP A 110 1.21 -14.88 3.09
N PHE A 111 1.31 -13.56 3.15
CA PHE A 111 0.26 -12.70 3.67
C PHE A 111 -0.58 -12.19 2.50
N CYS A 112 -1.84 -12.60 2.44
CA CYS A 112 -2.75 -12.26 1.35
C CYS A 112 -4.00 -11.56 1.88
N GLU A 113 -4.40 -10.48 1.22
CA GLU A 113 -5.65 -9.77 1.48
C GLU A 113 -6.38 -9.49 0.18
N LEU A 114 -7.70 -9.50 0.26
CA LEU A 114 -8.58 -9.41 -0.90
C LEU A 114 -9.85 -8.61 -0.55
N ASP A 115 -10.30 -7.79 -1.47
CA ASP A 115 -11.48 -6.95 -1.32
C ASP A 115 -12.24 -6.89 -2.64
N ASN A 116 -13.46 -7.43 -2.64
CA ASN A 116 -14.32 -7.48 -3.83
C ASN A 116 -15.04 -6.15 -4.12
N THR A 117 -14.99 -5.21 -3.18
CA THR A 117 -15.64 -3.90 -3.30
C THR A 117 -14.67 -2.80 -2.87
N TYR A 118 -13.42 -2.92 -3.29
CA TYR A 118 -12.42 -1.89 -3.05
C TYR A 118 -12.80 -0.63 -3.82
N ARG A 119 -12.85 0.53 -3.16
CA ARG A 119 -13.30 1.77 -3.79
C ARG A 119 -12.13 2.50 -4.45
N MET A 120 -12.22 2.74 -5.76
CA MET A 120 -11.26 3.53 -6.52
C MET A 120 -11.99 4.59 -7.35
N ALA A 121 -11.30 5.68 -7.70
CA ALA A 121 -11.80 6.62 -8.68
C ALA A 121 -11.51 6.12 -10.10
N ASP A 122 -12.50 6.19 -10.99
CA ASP A 122 -12.29 6.05 -12.43
C ASP A 122 -11.69 7.34 -13.03
N ARG A 123 -11.34 7.33 -14.32
CA ARG A 123 -10.81 8.49 -15.06
C ARG A 123 -11.77 9.69 -15.11
N ARG A 124 -13.05 9.49 -14.81
CA ARG A 124 -14.07 10.55 -14.75
C ARG A 124 -14.22 11.13 -13.34
N GLY A 125 -13.51 10.57 -12.36
CA GLY A 125 -13.61 10.95 -10.95
C GLY A 125 -14.76 10.27 -10.21
N ASN A 126 -15.47 9.32 -10.82
CA ASN A 126 -16.52 8.56 -10.15
C ASN A 126 -15.88 7.48 -9.28
N VAL A 127 -16.40 7.32 -8.06
CA VAL A 127 -15.98 6.24 -7.17
C VAL A 127 -16.71 4.95 -7.58
N VAL A 128 -15.94 3.95 -8.00
CA VAL A 128 -16.42 2.62 -8.41
C VAL A 128 -15.86 1.53 -7.50
N ASN A 129 -16.53 0.38 -7.47
CA ASN A 129 -16.06 -0.80 -6.76
C ASN A 129 -15.27 -1.68 -7.72
N VAL A 130 -14.02 -1.97 -7.36
CA VAL A 130 -13.14 -2.92 -8.06
C VAL A 130 -12.83 -4.10 -7.16
N ARG A 131 -12.50 -5.25 -7.75
CA ARG A 131 -11.84 -6.32 -7.00
C ARG A 131 -10.37 -5.97 -6.89
N MET A 132 -9.80 -6.19 -5.71
CA MET A 132 -8.40 -5.92 -5.41
C MET A 132 -7.82 -7.03 -4.53
N MET A 133 -6.59 -7.42 -4.82
CA MET A 133 -5.77 -8.32 -4.02
C MET A 133 -4.40 -7.69 -3.74
N SER A 134 -3.90 -7.89 -2.54
CA SER A 134 -2.51 -7.60 -2.16
C SER A 134 -1.91 -8.84 -1.50
N MET A 135 -0.76 -9.29 -1.99
CA MET A 135 -0.02 -10.42 -1.45
C MET A 135 1.41 -10.02 -1.12
N LEU A 136 1.85 -10.33 0.09
CA LEU A 136 3.24 -10.26 0.51
C LEU A 136 3.75 -11.68 0.65
N CYS A 137 4.81 -12.01 -0.06
CA CYS A 137 5.44 -13.31 0.04
C CYS A 137 6.91 -13.16 0.44
N GLY A 138 7.48 -14.24 0.97
CA GLY A 138 8.82 -14.12 1.52
C GLY A 138 9.46 -15.32 2.17
N ASP A 139 8.86 -16.47 2.00
CA ASP A 139 9.42 -17.77 2.36
C ASP A 139 10.56 -18.18 1.41
N GLN A 140 10.52 -17.75 0.15
CA GLN A 140 11.49 -18.10 -0.88
C GLN A 140 11.86 -16.92 -1.79
N ASP A 141 13.00 -17.05 -2.48
CA ASP A 141 13.41 -16.13 -3.55
C ASP A 141 12.40 -16.20 -4.70
N LEU A 142 12.08 -15.04 -5.28
CA LEU A 142 11.20 -14.90 -6.44
C LEU A 142 9.78 -15.47 -6.22
N CYS A 143 9.30 -15.44 -4.98
CA CYS A 143 7.99 -15.97 -4.56
C CYS A 143 6.77 -15.30 -5.24
N ASN A 144 6.94 -14.10 -5.80
CA ASN A 144 5.86 -13.35 -6.43
C ASN A 144 5.67 -13.73 -7.91
N ASP A 145 5.68 -15.03 -8.23
CA ASP A 145 5.69 -15.54 -9.60
C ASP A 145 4.30 -15.86 -10.19
N SER A 146 3.24 -15.76 -9.39
CA SER A 146 1.87 -16.19 -9.74
C SER A 146 1.36 -15.64 -11.07
N GLU A 147 0.43 -16.35 -11.70
CA GLU A 147 -0.21 -15.97 -12.96
C GLU A 147 -1.64 -15.46 -12.73
N PHE A 148 -2.05 -14.43 -13.48
CA PHE A 148 -3.32 -13.73 -13.33
C PHE A 148 -4.02 -13.55 -14.70
N ILE A 149 -4.18 -14.64 -15.45
CA ILE A 149 -4.84 -14.62 -16.77
C ILE A 149 -6.35 -14.34 -16.63
N GLN A 150 -6.86 -13.45 -17.49
CA GLN A 150 -8.28 -13.06 -17.65
C GLN A 150 -9.20 -14.27 -17.91
N PRO A 151 -10.51 -14.24 -17.54
CA PRO A 151 -11.32 -13.08 -17.15
C PRO A 151 -11.49 -12.89 -15.63
N ASP A 152 -11.01 -13.83 -14.82
CA ASP A 152 -11.21 -13.81 -13.39
C ASP A 152 -9.91 -14.13 -12.65
N PHE A 153 -9.12 -13.09 -12.36
CA PHE A 153 -7.89 -13.23 -11.58
C PHE A 153 -8.12 -13.76 -10.16
N MET A 154 -9.37 -13.77 -9.69
CA MET A 154 -9.75 -14.24 -8.36
C MET A 154 -10.06 -15.73 -8.37
N ASN A 155 -10.21 -16.33 -9.54
CA ASN A 155 -10.45 -17.75 -9.67
C ASN A 155 -9.21 -18.53 -9.23
N GLY A 156 -9.32 -19.28 -8.13
CA GLY A 156 -8.21 -20.01 -7.53
C GLY A 156 -7.33 -19.21 -6.57
N VAL A 157 -7.57 -17.89 -6.40
CA VAL A 157 -6.91 -17.09 -5.36
C VAL A 157 -7.65 -17.29 -4.04
N THR A 158 -7.02 -17.97 -3.09
CA THR A 158 -7.49 -18.08 -1.72
C THR A 158 -6.49 -17.43 -0.78
N CYS A 159 -6.85 -16.27 -0.24
CA CYS A 159 -6.09 -15.68 0.86
C CYS A 159 -6.38 -16.48 2.14
N ALA A 160 -5.53 -17.47 2.44
CA ALA A 160 -5.61 -18.22 3.68
C ALA A 160 -5.60 -17.25 4.88
N ASN A 161 -6.56 -17.39 5.79
CA ASN A 161 -6.77 -16.51 6.96
C ASN A 161 -7.27 -15.09 6.66
N GLN A 162 -7.90 -14.87 5.50
CA GLN A 162 -8.63 -13.62 5.25
C GLN A 162 -9.77 -13.45 6.27
N THR A 163 -9.63 -12.43 7.11
CA THR A 163 -10.70 -11.94 7.98
C THR A 163 -11.39 -10.77 7.29
N ASN A 164 -12.65 -10.97 6.88
CA ASN A 164 -13.41 -9.91 6.22
C ASN A 164 -13.90 -8.82 7.16
N ASN A 165 -13.88 -9.08 8.48
CA ASN A 165 -14.38 -8.15 9.49
C ASN A 165 -13.36 -8.04 10.62
N ASN A 166 -13.06 -6.81 11.03
CA ASN A 166 -12.37 -6.55 12.29
C ASN A 166 -13.43 -6.31 13.38
N LEU A 167 -13.35 -7.06 14.48
CA LEU A 167 -14.22 -6.89 15.63
C LEU A 167 -13.46 -6.17 16.75
N LEU A 168 -13.88 -4.94 17.06
CA LEU A 168 -13.40 -4.19 18.21
C LEU A 168 -14.40 -4.36 19.35
N ASN A 169 -13.98 -4.99 20.45
CA ASN A 169 -14.85 -5.27 21.61
C ASN A 169 -16.17 -5.96 21.20
N ASN A 170 -16.08 -6.99 20.35
CA ASN A 170 -17.23 -7.72 19.77
C ASN A 170 -18.16 -6.88 18.87
N THR A 171 -17.77 -5.67 18.49
CA THR A 171 -18.52 -4.82 17.54
C THR A 171 -17.75 -4.67 16.24
N PRO A 172 -18.42 -4.71 15.07
CA PRO A 172 -17.77 -4.38 13.81
C PRO A 172 -17.09 -3.01 13.85
N LEU A 173 -15.94 -2.91 13.18
CA LEU A 173 -15.27 -1.64 12.94
C LEU A 173 -16.16 -0.74 12.08
N ASN A 174 -16.54 0.43 12.59
CA ASN A 174 -17.21 1.49 11.84
C ASN A 174 -16.19 2.53 11.40
N CYS A 175 -16.43 3.15 10.25
CA CYS A 175 -15.52 4.10 9.62
C CYS A 175 -16.27 5.33 9.12
N TYR A 176 -15.58 6.46 9.00
CA TYR A 176 -16.11 7.57 8.22
C TYR A 176 -16.08 7.24 6.73
N GLU A 177 -17.12 7.64 6.00
CA GLU A 177 -17.16 7.64 4.54
C GLU A 177 -17.18 9.06 4.01
N CYS A 178 -16.32 9.34 3.03
CA CYS A 178 -16.25 10.63 2.34
C CYS A 178 -16.03 10.37 0.85
N THR A 179 -16.68 11.15 0.01
CA THR A 179 -16.40 11.22 -1.43
C THR A 179 -15.41 12.36 -1.72
N PRO A 180 -14.84 12.47 -2.92
CA PRO A 180 -14.03 13.64 -3.30
C PRO A 180 -14.88 14.88 -3.72
N SER A 181 -16.20 14.87 -3.50
CA SER A 181 -17.11 15.96 -3.87
C SER A 181 -16.92 17.22 -3.01
N GLU A 182 -17.28 18.39 -3.55
CA GLU A 182 -17.27 19.65 -2.79
C GLU A 182 -18.34 19.65 -1.68
N GLY A 183 -18.04 20.32 -0.55
CA GLY A 183 -18.96 20.50 0.58
C GLY A 183 -18.81 19.48 1.72
N TYR A 184 -19.78 19.46 2.64
CA TYR A 184 -19.83 18.49 3.75
C TYR A 184 -20.35 17.15 3.26
N ASN A 185 -19.44 16.30 2.79
CA ASN A 185 -19.74 15.00 2.21
C ASN A 185 -19.18 13.80 3.01
N CYS A 186 -18.60 14.09 4.17
CA CYS A 186 -18.15 13.09 5.13
C CYS A 186 -19.28 12.74 6.12
N HIS A 187 -19.58 11.45 6.27
CA HIS A 187 -20.57 10.95 7.21
C HIS A 187 -20.09 9.67 7.90
N GLU A 188 -20.72 9.35 9.03
CA GLU A 188 -20.49 8.07 9.71
C GLU A 188 -21.12 6.93 8.89
N SER A 189 -20.36 5.87 8.65
CA SER A 189 -20.84 4.69 7.95
C SER A 189 -20.58 3.42 8.75
N LYS A 190 -21.57 2.53 8.72
CA LYS A 190 -21.48 1.17 9.27
C LYS A 190 -20.95 0.21 8.21
N CYS A 191 -19.76 0.51 7.69
CA CYS A 191 -19.17 -0.31 6.66
C CYS A 191 -18.28 -1.39 7.31
N THR A 192 -18.72 -2.65 7.20
CA THR A 192 -18.13 -3.80 7.90
C THR A 192 -16.98 -4.37 7.07
N LYS A 193 -15.76 -3.89 7.32
CA LYS A 193 -14.52 -4.43 6.73
C LYS A 193 -13.37 -4.45 7.77
N LYS A 194 -12.21 -4.97 7.38
CA LYS A 194 -11.04 -5.13 8.26
C LYS A 194 -10.37 -3.82 8.68
N TYR A 195 -10.36 -2.82 7.79
CA TYR A 195 -9.66 -1.54 7.99
C TYR A 195 -10.55 -0.36 7.64
N CYS A 196 -10.36 0.76 8.34
CA CYS A 196 -10.74 2.07 7.81
C CYS A 196 -9.60 2.59 6.92
N LEU A 197 -9.96 2.98 5.70
CA LEU A 197 -9.10 3.61 4.71
C LEU A 197 -9.33 5.12 4.71
N LYS A 198 -8.23 5.86 4.57
CA LYS A 198 -8.23 7.27 4.24
C LYS A 198 -7.21 7.53 3.13
N GLN A 199 -7.65 8.19 2.08
CA GLN A 199 -6.80 8.65 0.98
C GLN A 199 -6.95 10.17 0.85
N GLN A 200 -5.84 10.86 0.64
CA GLN A 200 -5.82 12.30 0.48
C GLN A 200 -4.89 12.67 -0.68
N VAL A 201 -5.41 13.43 -1.63
CA VAL A 201 -4.62 14.04 -2.71
C VAL A 201 -4.49 15.51 -2.41
N LYS A 202 -3.28 16.02 -2.21
CA LYS A 202 -3.01 17.45 -2.01
C LYS A 202 -2.35 18.05 -3.25
N LEU A 203 -2.89 19.18 -3.69
CA LEU A 203 -2.36 20.06 -4.74
C LEU A 203 -2.15 21.44 -4.10
N ASP A 204 -1.22 22.27 -4.60
CA ASP A 204 -0.72 23.47 -3.89
C ASP A 204 -1.78 24.48 -3.41
N GLY A 205 -3.04 24.40 -3.88
CA GLY A 205 -4.17 25.21 -3.41
C GLY A 205 -5.32 24.47 -2.69
N GLY A 206 -5.22 23.15 -2.46
CA GLY A 206 -6.32 22.38 -1.86
C GLY A 206 -6.04 20.89 -1.66
N PHE A 207 -7.06 20.17 -1.19
CA PHE A 207 -6.99 18.72 -1.06
C PHE A 207 -8.32 18.06 -1.43
N GLN A 208 -8.24 16.85 -1.95
CA GLN A 208 -9.36 15.92 -2.05
C GLN A 208 -9.18 14.80 -1.02
N LEU A 209 -10.28 14.38 -0.42
CA LEU A 209 -10.29 13.42 0.67
C LEU A 209 -11.29 12.31 0.38
N THR A 210 -10.81 11.07 0.33
CA THR A 210 -11.65 9.89 0.25
C THR A 210 -11.50 9.11 1.55
N LYS A 211 -12.62 8.67 2.11
CA LYS A 211 -12.64 7.77 3.27
C LYS A 211 -13.61 6.64 3.02
N THR A 212 -13.23 5.45 3.43
CA THR A 212 -14.08 4.28 3.36
C THR A 212 -13.51 3.19 4.28
N CYS A 213 -14.00 1.97 4.17
CA CYS A 213 -13.36 0.81 4.74
C CYS A 213 -12.95 -0.17 3.64
N THR A 214 -12.01 -1.04 3.97
CA THR A 214 -11.44 -2.01 3.04
C THR A 214 -10.94 -3.25 3.77
N ASN A 215 -10.87 -4.36 3.06
CA ASN A 215 -10.23 -5.60 3.53
C ASN A 215 -8.75 -5.71 3.15
N VAL A 216 -8.24 -4.75 2.37
CA VAL A 216 -6.86 -4.76 1.86
C VAL A 216 -6.07 -3.59 2.43
N ASN A 217 -4.93 -3.87 3.05
CA ASN A 217 -3.93 -2.91 3.49
C ASN A 217 -2.59 -3.16 2.77
N ILE A 218 -2.35 -2.42 1.69
CA ILE A 218 -1.13 -2.55 0.87
C ILE A 218 0.15 -2.15 1.62
N LEU A 219 0.04 -1.34 2.68
CA LEU A 219 1.21 -0.95 3.48
C LEU A 219 1.73 -2.12 4.30
N GLY A 220 0.91 -3.17 4.51
CA GLY A 220 1.29 -4.30 5.36
C GLY A 220 1.56 -3.87 6.81
N LEU A 221 1.11 -2.70 7.23
CA LEU A 221 1.31 -2.17 8.58
C LEU A 221 0.02 -1.52 9.06
N ASP A 222 -0.48 -1.95 10.20
CA ASP A 222 -1.71 -1.44 10.77
C ASP A 222 -1.51 -0.07 11.42
N ASN A 223 -2.55 0.75 11.39
CA ASN A 223 -2.58 2.08 12.01
C ASN A 223 -1.43 2.97 11.50
N SER A 224 -1.18 2.90 10.20
CA SER A 224 -0.07 3.56 9.54
C SER A 224 -0.54 4.39 8.35
N CYS A 225 0.30 5.35 7.97
CA CYS A 225 0.10 6.22 6.81
C CYS A 225 1.38 6.32 6.02
N GLN A 226 1.24 6.46 4.71
CA GLN A 226 2.34 6.82 3.81
C GLN A 226 1.95 7.97 2.92
N THR A 227 2.94 8.77 2.54
CA THR A 227 2.77 9.88 1.60
C THR A 227 3.80 9.76 0.50
N TYR A 228 3.36 9.92 -0.73
CA TYR A 228 4.19 9.87 -1.92
C TYR A 228 4.01 11.15 -2.73
N ASP A 229 5.10 11.60 -3.33
CA ASP A 229 5.03 12.60 -4.38
C ASP A 229 4.64 11.90 -5.69
N VAL A 230 3.51 12.30 -6.27
CA VAL A 230 3.00 11.79 -7.54
C VAL A 230 3.09 12.90 -8.58
N PHE A 231 3.77 12.60 -9.68
CA PHE A 231 3.91 13.49 -10.81
C PHE A 231 2.92 13.07 -11.90
N THR A 232 2.02 13.96 -12.27
CA THR A 232 1.14 13.80 -13.42
C THR A 232 1.54 14.81 -14.49
N ASN A 233 1.27 14.51 -15.76
CA ASN A 233 1.64 15.38 -16.86
C ASN A 233 0.43 15.77 -17.73
N PRO A 234 -0.58 16.47 -17.17
CA PRO A 234 -1.71 16.95 -17.96
C PRO A 234 -1.24 17.96 -19.03
N GLY A 235 -1.43 17.62 -20.30
CA GLY A 235 -1.15 18.54 -21.41
C GLY A 235 0.31 18.96 -21.57
N GLY A 236 1.27 18.18 -21.04
CA GLY A 236 2.70 18.51 -21.10
C GLY A 236 3.22 19.33 -19.92
N VAL A 237 2.37 19.70 -18.95
CA VAL A 237 2.77 20.37 -17.72
C VAL A 237 2.96 19.34 -16.60
N ALA A 238 4.16 19.26 -16.03
CA ALA A 238 4.42 18.45 -14.85
C ALA A 238 3.73 19.06 -13.62
N VAL A 239 2.74 18.36 -13.09
CA VAL A 239 2.02 18.72 -11.86
C VAL A 239 2.46 17.75 -10.76
N LYS A 240 3.02 18.31 -9.68
CA LYS A 240 3.34 17.57 -8.48
C LYS A 240 2.13 17.58 -7.55
N SER A 241 1.70 16.40 -7.12
CA SER A 241 0.69 16.22 -6.07
C SER A 241 1.25 15.34 -4.96
N GLN A 242 0.74 15.51 -3.74
CA GLN A 242 1.05 14.61 -2.64
C GLN A 242 -0.11 13.67 -2.42
N TYR A 243 0.13 12.38 -2.56
CA TYR A 243 -0.86 11.34 -2.27
C TYR A 243 -0.55 10.69 -0.94
N THR A 244 -1.45 10.82 0.02
CA THR A 244 -1.38 10.17 1.33
C THR A 244 -2.40 9.05 1.42
N GLN A 245 -1.98 7.89 1.90
CA GLN A 245 -2.86 6.74 2.15
C GLN A 245 -2.62 6.20 3.56
N CYS A 246 -3.71 5.98 4.29
CA CYS A 246 -3.70 5.51 5.67
C CYS A 246 -4.63 4.32 5.86
N TYR A 247 -4.21 3.40 6.73
CA TYR A 247 -4.98 2.25 7.16
C TYR A 247 -4.99 2.18 8.67
N CYS A 248 -6.17 2.01 9.27
CA CYS A 248 -6.30 1.85 10.72
C CYS A 248 -7.41 0.86 11.06
N LYS A 249 -7.32 0.27 12.26
CA LYS A 249 -8.31 -0.68 12.79
C LYS A 249 -8.33 -0.77 14.32
N ASP A 250 -7.68 0.16 15.01
CA ASP A 250 -7.46 0.17 16.45
C ASP A 250 -8.64 0.73 17.26
N ARG A 251 -9.46 1.58 16.65
CA ARG A 251 -10.64 2.19 17.28
C ARG A 251 -11.76 2.43 16.28
N GLN A 252 -12.97 2.59 16.80
CA GLN A 252 -14.12 3.02 16.00
C GLN A 252 -13.82 4.36 15.33
N PHE A 253 -14.17 4.48 14.06
CA PHE A 253 -13.97 5.66 13.24
C PHE A 253 -12.52 6.17 13.16
N CYS A 254 -11.52 5.28 13.27
CA CYS A 254 -10.10 5.66 13.36
C CYS A 254 -9.58 6.48 12.18
N ASN A 255 -10.31 6.57 11.06
CA ASN A 255 -10.01 7.43 9.92
C ASN A 255 -10.50 8.88 10.09
N PHE A 256 -10.78 9.32 11.32
CA PHE A 256 -11.09 10.70 11.67
C PHE A 256 -9.82 11.58 11.60
N GLY A 257 -9.84 12.66 10.80
CA GLY A 257 -8.79 13.67 10.78
C GLY A 257 -7.51 13.40 9.96
N SER A 258 -6.70 14.45 9.78
CA SER A 258 -5.33 14.44 9.21
C SER A 258 -4.40 13.63 10.10
N SER A 259 -3.58 12.76 9.49
CA SER A 259 -2.70 11.85 10.21
C SER A 259 -1.69 12.62 11.07
N LEU A 260 -1.75 12.40 12.38
CA LEU A 260 -0.84 12.96 13.39
C LEU A 260 0.64 12.58 13.18
N SER A 261 0.96 11.68 12.24
CA SER A 261 2.35 11.25 11.98
C SER A 261 3.25 12.36 11.42
N VAL A 262 2.69 13.40 10.80
CA VAL A 262 3.46 14.54 10.25
C VAL A 262 4.03 15.45 11.36
N PHE A 263 3.46 15.41 12.57
CA PHE A 263 3.96 16.21 13.70
C PHE A 263 5.14 15.58 14.44
N PHE A 264 5.32 14.25 14.36
CA PHE A 264 6.41 13.59 15.09
C PHE A 264 7.77 13.64 14.38
N SER A 265 7.79 13.62 13.04
CA SER A 265 9.04 13.74 12.26
C SER A 265 9.64 15.16 12.30
N SER A 266 8.79 16.17 12.42
CA SER A 266 9.20 17.57 12.59
C SER A 266 9.72 17.86 14.00
N LEU A 267 9.16 17.23 15.04
CA LEU A 267 9.65 17.38 16.42
C LEU A 267 11.03 16.73 16.64
N LEU A 268 11.29 15.55 16.05
CA LEU A 268 12.56 14.85 16.21
C LEU A 268 13.73 15.62 15.56
N SER A 269 13.47 16.28 14.44
CA SER A 269 14.46 17.10 13.73
C SER A 269 14.88 18.33 14.55
N PHE A 270 13.95 18.92 15.30
CA PHE A 270 14.21 20.05 16.21
C PHE A 270 15.04 19.63 17.44
N ILE A 271 14.78 18.45 18.00
CA ILE A 271 15.52 17.94 19.16
C ILE A 271 16.97 17.58 18.81
N ILE A 272 17.21 17.09 17.59
CA ILE A 272 18.58 16.79 17.12
C ILE A 272 19.35 18.10 16.87
N SER A 273 18.71 19.12 16.29
CA SER A 273 19.37 20.41 16.03
C SER A 273 19.63 21.25 17.29
N LEU A 274 18.84 21.10 18.37
CA LEU A 274 19.14 21.70 19.68
C LEU A 274 20.30 21.03 20.44
N ARG A 275 20.77 19.84 20.03
CA ARG A 275 21.96 19.19 20.63
C ARG A 275 23.28 19.64 19.98
N TYR A 276 23.21 20.44 18.92
CA TYR A 276 24.37 20.96 18.18
C TYR A 276 24.49 22.49 18.26
N LEU A 277 23.80 23.12 19.20
CA LEU A 277 23.91 24.54 19.57
C LEU A 277 24.38 24.68 21.03
#